data_AF-A0A2S9XIE0-F1
#
_entry.id   AF-A0A2S9XIE0-F1
#
_cell.length_a   1.000
_cell.length_b   1.000
_cell.length_c   1.000
_cell.angle_alpha   90.00
_cell.angle_beta   90.00
_cell.angle_gamma   90.00
#
_symmetry.space_group_name_H-M   'P 1'
#
loop_
_entity.id
_entity.type
_entity.pdbx_description
1 polymer ?
#
loop_
_entity_poly.entity_id
_entity_poly.type
_entity_poly.pdbx_seq_one_letter_code
_entity_poly.pdbx_strand_id
1 'polypeptide(L)'
;MRLIVACSQCNRQFDASGYEVGSRFRCYCGEVVTVSQPAAHEAAVVRCSGCGAPRSDGPNCSHCGSSFAAYERDLTSICPRCVTRVSDKARFCHSCAQPLAAEGAAGELDDRICPACGGDQRMHSRRLGADLSLLECSGCAGLWLSSETFQHVIRRAEEMVADVEPNADSERPAAAMDQPVRYRPCPECKALMNRSQYGKFSRVIIDTCKQHGVWLDEGELSNILEWVRGGGLDQSRKAVHEARVQELRTQQLGVSLARNNEWRESGSSGAGRGRRGSLLLNLLF
;
A
#
# COMPACT_ATOMS: atom_id res chain seq x y z
N MET A 1 -23.34 -7.42 -19.14
CA MET A 1 -24.23 -7.53 -17.96
C MET A 1 -23.42 -7.07 -16.78
N ARG A 2 -23.87 -6.04 -16.06
CA ARG A 2 -23.15 -5.49 -14.92
C ARG A 2 -23.46 -6.31 -13.65
N LEU A 3 -22.47 -7.00 -13.08
CA LEU A 3 -22.67 -7.81 -11.88
C LEU A 3 -22.28 -6.99 -10.64
N ILE A 4 -23.27 -6.61 -9.82
CA ILE A 4 -22.99 -5.91 -8.56
C ILE A 4 -22.93 -6.94 -7.44
N VAL A 5 -21.91 -6.85 -6.60
CA VAL A 5 -21.76 -7.65 -5.37
C VAL A 5 -21.60 -6.72 -4.17
N ALA A 6 -22.06 -7.15 -2.99
CA ALA A 6 -21.95 -6.38 -1.76
C ALA A 6 -21.03 -7.09 -0.76
N CYS A 7 -20.20 -6.34 -0.06
CA CYS A 7 -19.46 -6.84 1.09
C CYS A 7 -20.42 -7.21 2.22
N SER A 8 -20.29 -8.41 2.78
CA SER A 8 -21.09 -8.91 3.91
C SER A 8 -20.89 -8.11 5.19
N GLN A 9 -19.72 -7.49 5.39
CA GLN A 9 -19.39 -6.74 6.61
C GLN A 9 -19.85 -5.28 6.54
N CYS A 10 -19.43 -4.55 5.51
CA CYS A 10 -19.69 -3.10 5.44
C CYS A 10 -20.78 -2.70 4.45
N ASN A 11 -21.42 -3.66 3.77
CA ASN A 11 -22.45 -3.45 2.74
C ASN A 11 -22.04 -2.61 1.52
N ARG A 12 -20.75 -2.27 1.39
CA ARG A 12 -20.23 -1.57 0.22
C ARG A 12 -20.40 -2.42 -1.03
N GLN A 13 -20.81 -1.77 -2.12
CA GLN A 13 -21.13 -2.43 -3.38
C GLN A 13 -20.02 -2.20 -4.41
N PHE A 14 -19.72 -3.24 -5.16
CA PHE A 14 -18.68 -3.25 -6.18
C PHE A 14 -19.24 -3.78 -7.49
N ASP A 15 -18.77 -3.22 -8.59
CA ASP A 15 -18.96 -3.79 -9.92
C ASP A 15 -17.94 -4.90 -10.16
N ALA A 16 -18.41 -6.14 -10.18
CA ALA A 16 -17.63 -7.36 -10.37
C ALA A 16 -17.85 -7.97 -11.77
N SER A 17 -18.27 -7.17 -12.76
CA SER A 17 -18.57 -7.69 -14.11
C SER A 17 -17.39 -8.32 -14.82
N GLY A 18 -16.16 -7.91 -14.48
CA GLY A 18 -14.91 -8.48 -15.01
C GLY A 18 -14.41 -9.72 -14.26
N TYR A 19 -15.19 -10.26 -13.32
CA TYR A 19 -14.79 -11.39 -12.49
C TYR A 19 -15.55 -12.66 -12.87
N GLU A 20 -14.84 -13.79 -12.82
CA GLU A 20 -15.46 -15.10 -12.91
C GLU A 20 -16.27 -15.42 -11.64
N VAL A 21 -17.38 -16.13 -11.80
CA VAL A 21 -18.15 -16.65 -10.66
C VAL A 21 -17.26 -17.58 -9.84
N GLY A 22 -17.27 -17.41 -8.52
CA GLY A 22 -16.44 -18.12 -7.56
C GLY A 22 -15.10 -17.43 -7.24
N SER A 23 -14.67 -16.47 -8.06
CA SER A 23 -13.48 -15.68 -7.77
C SER A 23 -13.67 -14.76 -6.55
N ARG A 24 -12.56 -14.26 -6.00
CA ARG A 24 -12.54 -13.50 -4.75
C ARG A 24 -11.73 -12.22 -4.91
N PHE A 25 -12.15 -11.15 -4.24
CA PHE A 25 -11.41 -9.90 -4.13
C PHE A 25 -11.60 -9.28 -2.74
N ARG A 26 -10.76 -8.31 -2.37
CA ARG A 26 -10.84 -7.66 -1.05
C ARG A 26 -11.65 -6.36 -1.10
N CYS A 27 -12.56 -6.21 -0.15
CA CYS A 27 -13.25 -4.96 0.14
C CYS A 27 -12.30 -3.99 0.85
N TYR A 28 -12.55 -2.69 0.73
CA TYR A 28 -11.79 -1.65 1.45
C TYR A 28 -11.87 -1.77 2.98
N CYS A 29 -12.86 -2.47 3.54
CA CYS A 29 -12.90 -2.76 4.98
C CYS A 29 -12.05 -3.97 5.40
N GLY A 30 -11.42 -4.67 4.45
CA GLY A 30 -10.57 -5.84 4.69
C GLY A 30 -11.26 -7.20 4.49
N GLU A 31 -12.59 -7.24 4.40
CA GLU A 31 -13.33 -8.48 4.15
C GLU A 31 -13.08 -9.03 2.74
N VAL A 32 -12.97 -10.35 2.61
CA VAL A 32 -12.88 -11.04 1.31
C VAL A 32 -14.28 -11.26 0.74
N VAL A 33 -14.55 -10.66 -0.41
CA VAL A 33 -15.81 -10.80 -1.14
C VAL A 33 -15.69 -11.92 -2.17
N THR A 34 -16.66 -12.83 -2.19
CA THR A 34 -16.76 -13.90 -3.20
C THR A 34 -17.81 -13.53 -4.25
N VAL A 35 -17.45 -13.62 -5.52
CA VAL A 35 -18.35 -13.36 -6.65
C VAL A 35 -19.32 -14.54 -6.79
N SER A 36 -20.56 -14.36 -6.35
CA SER A 36 -21.56 -15.43 -6.30
C SER A 36 -22.33 -15.56 -7.62
N GLN A 37 -22.79 -16.77 -7.94
CA GLN A 37 -23.59 -16.99 -9.15
C GLN A 37 -24.95 -16.29 -9.04
N PRO A 38 -25.36 -15.53 -10.06
CA PRO A 38 -26.69 -14.92 -10.05
C PRO A 38 -27.80 -15.99 -10.14
N ALA A 39 -28.66 -16.10 -9.12
CA ALA A 39 -29.92 -16.85 -9.18
C ALA A 39 -31.13 -15.89 -9.26
N ALA A 40 -32.00 -16.08 -10.27
CA ALA A 40 -33.22 -15.28 -10.40
C ALA A 40 -34.23 -15.63 -9.29
N HIS A 41 -34.99 -14.63 -8.85
CA HIS A 41 -36.18 -14.82 -8.01
C HIS A 41 -37.29 -13.87 -8.48
N GLU A 42 -38.53 -14.24 -8.21
CA GLU A 42 -39.70 -13.40 -8.49
C GLU A 42 -39.96 -12.42 -7.34
N ALA A 43 -40.36 -11.20 -7.69
CA ALA A 43 -40.66 -10.14 -6.73
C ALA A 43 -42.17 -10.08 -6.47
N ALA A 44 -42.58 -10.14 -5.19
CA ALA A 44 -43.99 -10.01 -4.81
C ALA A 44 -44.55 -8.59 -5.02
N VAL A 45 -43.68 -7.56 -5.07
CA VAL A 45 -44.06 -6.15 -5.23
C VAL A 45 -43.03 -5.44 -6.08
N VAL A 46 -43.49 -4.68 -7.09
CA VAL A 46 -42.64 -3.83 -7.95
C VAL A 46 -42.51 -2.44 -7.35
N ARG A 47 -41.31 -1.87 -7.36
CA ARG A 47 -40.96 -0.55 -6.81
C ARG A 47 -40.33 0.36 -7.87
N CYS A 48 -40.26 1.64 -7.57
CA CYS A 48 -39.56 2.62 -8.39
C CYS A 48 -38.04 2.45 -8.26
N SER A 49 -37.35 2.27 -9.39
CA SER A 49 -35.88 2.21 -9.44
C SER A 49 -35.17 3.54 -9.07
N GLY A 50 -35.90 4.66 -9.07
CA GLY A 50 -35.36 5.99 -8.75
C GLY A 50 -35.35 6.31 -7.25
N CYS A 51 -36.39 5.91 -6.52
CA CYS A 51 -36.57 6.27 -5.10
C CYS A 51 -36.91 5.09 -4.17
N GLY A 52 -37.17 3.89 -4.70
CA GLY A 52 -37.52 2.71 -3.92
C GLY A 52 -38.99 2.63 -3.46
N ALA A 53 -39.81 3.65 -3.71
CA ALA A 53 -41.23 3.64 -3.34
C ALA A 53 -42.01 2.54 -4.09
N PRO A 54 -43.08 1.96 -3.49
CA PRO A 54 -43.98 1.06 -4.20
C PRO A 54 -44.47 1.67 -5.51
N ARG A 55 -44.57 0.85 -6.56
CA ARG A 55 -45.05 1.32 -7.86
C ARG A 55 -46.53 1.69 -7.75
N SER A 56 -46.85 2.92 -8.11
CA SER A 56 -48.22 3.40 -8.35
C SER A 56 -48.63 3.20 -9.80
N ASP A 57 -49.92 3.29 -10.07
CA ASP A 57 -50.46 3.25 -11.44
C ASP A 57 -50.00 4.47 -12.24
N GLY A 58 -49.73 4.26 -13.53
CA GLY A 58 -49.27 5.29 -14.45
C GLY A 58 -47.81 5.13 -14.91
N PRO A 59 -47.35 5.99 -15.83
CA PRO A 59 -46.05 5.87 -16.48
C PRO A 59 -44.87 6.41 -15.65
N ASN A 60 -45.17 7.19 -14.60
CA ASN A 60 -44.19 7.87 -13.76
C ASN A 60 -44.46 7.61 -12.28
N CYS A 61 -43.40 7.59 -11.49
CA CYS A 61 -43.52 7.47 -10.03
C CYS A 61 -44.17 8.70 -9.43
N SER A 62 -45.26 8.50 -8.68
CA SER A 62 -45.97 9.56 -7.94
C SER A 62 -45.13 10.21 -6.83
N HIS A 63 -44.02 9.60 -6.40
CA HIS A 63 -43.17 10.13 -5.33
C HIS A 63 -41.99 10.96 -5.83
N CYS A 64 -41.33 10.54 -6.91
CA CYS A 64 -40.11 11.21 -7.40
C CYS A 64 -40.15 11.60 -8.88
N GLY A 65 -41.26 11.36 -9.58
CA GLY A 65 -41.44 11.72 -10.99
C GLY A 65 -40.69 10.84 -12.01
N SER A 66 -39.85 9.91 -11.55
CA SER A 66 -39.09 8.99 -12.39
C SER A 66 -39.98 8.20 -13.36
N SER A 67 -39.62 8.17 -14.65
CA SER A 67 -40.31 7.36 -15.67
C SER A 67 -39.99 5.87 -15.49
N PHE A 68 -41.02 5.04 -15.37
CA PHE A 68 -40.82 3.59 -15.25
C PHE A 68 -40.27 2.96 -16.52
N ALA A 69 -40.78 3.36 -17.68
CA ALA A 69 -40.37 2.85 -18.99
C ALA A 69 -38.89 3.14 -19.32
N ALA A 70 -38.27 4.14 -18.68
CA ALA A 70 -36.86 4.42 -18.85
C ALA A 70 -35.98 3.34 -18.19
N TYR A 71 -36.36 2.83 -17.01
CA TYR A 71 -35.60 1.82 -16.28
C TYR A 71 -35.90 0.39 -16.76
N GLU A 72 -37.10 0.12 -17.26
CA GLU A 72 -37.50 -1.21 -17.76
C GLU A 72 -36.80 -1.59 -19.07
N ARG A 73 -36.34 -0.61 -19.85
CA ARG A 73 -35.65 -0.83 -21.12
C ARG A 73 -34.15 -1.12 -20.99
N ASP A 74 -33.60 -0.91 -19.80
CA ASP A 74 -32.16 -0.89 -19.55
C ASP A 74 -31.75 -1.92 -18.48
N LEU A 75 -32.36 -3.11 -18.44
CA LEU A 75 -32.12 -4.11 -17.37
C LEU A 75 -30.80 -4.89 -17.55
N THR A 76 -29.68 -4.17 -17.54
CA THR A 76 -28.33 -4.67 -17.83
C THR A 76 -27.51 -4.98 -16.57
N SER A 77 -27.91 -4.48 -15.40
CA SER A 77 -27.26 -4.69 -14.09
C SER A 77 -27.91 -5.82 -13.29
N ILE A 78 -27.21 -6.36 -12.29
CA ILE A 78 -27.71 -7.36 -11.33
C ILE A 78 -27.64 -6.79 -9.92
N CYS A 79 -28.75 -6.84 -9.17
CA CYS A 79 -28.78 -6.42 -7.76
C CYS A 79 -27.96 -7.37 -6.87
N PRO A 80 -27.12 -6.88 -5.94
CA PRO A 80 -26.27 -7.75 -5.11
C PRO A 80 -27.03 -8.53 -4.04
N ARG A 81 -28.23 -8.06 -3.66
CA ARG A 81 -29.01 -8.65 -2.57
C ARG A 81 -29.96 -9.72 -3.05
N CYS A 82 -30.72 -9.39 -4.08
CA CYS A 82 -31.77 -10.25 -4.58
C CYS A 82 -31.47 -10.75 -5.99
N VAL A 83 -30.47 -10.24 -6.68
CA VAL A 83 -30.03 -10.78 -7.98
C VAL A 83 -31.02 -10.54 -9.13
N THR A 84 -32.09 -9.78 -8.90
CA THR A 84 -32.95 -9.26 -9.99
C THR A 84 -32.12 -8.39 -10.94
N ARG A 85 -32.42 -8.49 -12.24
CA ARG A 85 -31.88 -7.54 -13.23
C ARG A 85 -32.44 -6.16 -12.97
N VAL A 86 -31.59 -5.15 -12.91
CA VAL A 86 -31.95 -3.76 -12.64
C VAL A 86 -31.32 -2.88 -13.70
N SER A 87 -31.78 -1.63 -13.79
CA SER A 87 -31.13 -0.68 -14.69
C SER A 87 -29.79 -0.19 -14.17
N ASP A 88 -28.84 0.08 -15.07
CA ASP A 88 -27.55 0.67 -14.73
C ASP A 88 -27.71 2.06 -14.07
N LYS A 89 -28.83 2.73 -14.31
CA LYS A 89 -29.19 4.03 -13.74
C LYS A 89 -30.04 3.92 -12.47
N ALA A 90 -30.38 2.70 -12.04
CA ALA A 90 -31.22 2.50 -10.87
C ALA A 90 -30.47 2.90 -9.60
N ARG A 91 -31.13 3.68 -8.73
CA ARG A 91 -30.65 4.00 -7.38
C ARG A 91 -31.16 3.00 -6.34
N PHE A 92 -32.23 2.28 -6.67
CA PHE A 92 -32.83 1.26 -5.83
C PHE A 92 -33.24 0.06 -6.69
N CYS A 93 -33.15 -1.15 -6.13
CA CYS A 93 -33.70 -2.34 -6.77
C CYS A 93 -35.23 -2.27 -6.78
N HIS A 94 -35.85 -2.42 -7.96
CA HIS A 94 -37.31 -2.44 -8.09
C HIS A 94 -37.96 -3.68 -7.44
N SER A 95 -37.20 -4.75 -7.18
CA SER A 95 -37.69 -5.94 -6.49
C SER A 95 -37.56 -5.80 -4.96
N CYS A 96 -36.33 -5.69 -4.45
CA CYS A 96 -36.05 -5.80 -3.01
C CYS A 96 -35.82 -4.46 -2.29
N ALA A 97 -35.94 -3.33 -2.98
CA ALA A 97 -35.68 -1.98 -2.46
C ALA A 97 -34.24 -1.70 -2.00
N GLN A 98 -33.30 -2.62 -2.23
CA GLN A 98 -31.89 -2.40 -1.88
C GLN A 98 -31.37 -1.14 -2.59
N PRO A 99 -30.76 -0.17 -1.88
CA PRO A 99 -30.05 0.93 -2.51
C PRO A 99 -28.93 0.39 -3.40
N LEU A 100 -28.77 0.92 -4.59
CA LEU A 100 -27.75 0.53 -5.56
C LEU A 100 -26.77 1.69 -5.71
N ALA A 101 -25.54 1.47 -5.25
CA ALA A 101 -24.49 2.46 -5.23
C ALA A 101 -23.14 1.75 -5.40
N ALA A 102 -22.95 1.10 -6.54
CA ALA A 102 -21.66 0.49 -6.85
C ALA A 102 -20.61 1.62 -7.04
N GLU A 103 -19.71 1.76 -6.06
CA GLU A 103 -18.77 2.88 -5.93
C GLU A 103 -17.61 2.84 -6.94
N GLY A 104 -17.53 1.79 -7.76
CA GLY A 104 -16.52 1.60 -8.80
C GLY A 104 -16.36 0.13 -9.20
N ALA A 105 -15.47 -0.15 -10.15
CA ALA A 105 -15.03 -1.51 -10.42
C ALA A 105 -14.39 -2.11 -9.15
N ALA A 106 -14.58 -3.41 -8.89
CA ALA A 106 -13.91 -4.16 -7.83
C ALA A 106 -12.36 -4.22 -7.98
N GLY A 107 -11.83 -3.54 -9.00
CA GLY A 107 -10.50 -3.71 -9.58
C GLY A 107 -10.55 -4.68 -10.76
N GLU A 108 -9.54 -4.72 -11.61
CA GLU A 108 -9.45 -5.68 -12.72
C GLU A 108 -8.41 -6.76 -12.40
N LEU A 109 -8.67 -8.02 -12.76
CA LEU A 109 -7.69 -9.08 -12.56
C LEU A 109 -6.48 -8.84 -13.46
N ASP A 110 -5.29 -8.80 -12.89
CA ASP A 110 -4.03 -8.56 -13.60
C ASP A 110 -3.26 -9.89 -13.77
N ASP A 111 -2.52 -10.05 -14.88
CA ASP A 111 -1.75 -11.28 -15.16
C ASP A 111 -0.54 -11.45 -14.21
N ARG A 112 -0.14 -10.39 -13.50
CA ARG A 112 0.99 -10.44 -12.56
C ARG A 112 0.65 -11.27 -11.31
N ILE A 113 1.52 -12.23 -11.03
CA ILE A 113 1.44 -13.15 -9.89
C ILE A 113 1.97 -12.46 -8.62
N CYS A 114 1.27 -12.67 -7.51
CA CYS A 114 1.66 -12.22 -6.18
C CYS A 114 3.03 -12.83 -5.79
N PRO A 115 4.05 -12.00 -5.52
CA PRO A 115 5.40 -12.47 -5.23
C PRO A 115 5.54 -13.01 -3.80
N ALA A 116 4.58 -12.73 -2.91
CA ALA A 116 4.51 -13.29 -1.56
C ALA A 116 3.79 -14.64 -1.51
N CYS A 117 2.66 -14.78 -2.21
CA CYS A 117 1.90 -16.04 -2.25
C CYS A 117 2.51 -17.06 -3.23
N GLY A 118 3.04 -16.60 -4.37
CA GLY A 118 3.50 -17.46 -5.46
C GLY A 118 2.35 -18.23 -6.15
N GLY A 119 2.70 -19.32 -6.85
CA GLY A 119 1.75 -20.16 -7.59
C GLY A 119 1.00 -19.36 -8.67
N ASP A 120 -0.29 -19.63 -8.81
CA ASP A 120 -1.19 -18.94 -9.76
C ASP A 120 -1.96 -17.77 -9.11
N GLN A 121 -1.53 -17.31 -7.93
CA GLN A 121 -2.22 -16.24 -7.21
C GLN A 121 -2.02 -14.89 -7.92
N ARG A 122 -2.95 -14.53 -8.78
CA ARG A 122 -2.99 -13.25 -9.48
C ARG A 122 -3.39 -12.09 -8.56
N MET A 123 -3.01 -10.88 -8.96
CA MET A 123 -3.33 -9.64 -8.25
C MET A 123 -4.42 -8.86 -8.97
N HIS A 124 -5.04 -7.91 -8.27
CA HIS A 124 -6.09 -7.04 -8.80
C HIS A 124 -5.55 -5.63 -8.97
N SER A 125 -5.70 -5.06 -10.16
CA SER A 125 -5.47 -3.65 -10.43
C SER A 125 -6.52 -2.79 -9.72
N ARG A 126 -6.08 -1.91 -8.83
CA ARG A 126 -6.92 -1.00 -8.05
C ARG A 126 -6.56 0.43 -8.42
N ARG A 127 -7.59 1.22 -8.74
CA ARG A 127 -7.46 2.65 -8.96
C ARG A 127 -8.00 3.40 -7.74
N LEU A 128 -7.16 4.25 -7.16
CA LEU A 128 -7.46 5.07 -5.99
C LEU A 128 -7.49 6.54 -6.42
N GLY A 129 -8.67 7.08 -6.72
CA GLY A 129 -8.80 8.42 -7.29
C GLY A 129 -8.38 8.50 -8.76
N ALA A 130 -8.02 9.68 -9.25
CA ALA A 130 -7.73 9.89 -10.66
C ALA A 130 -6.40 9.26 -11.09
N ASP A 131 -5.33 9.44 -10.30
CA ASP A 131 -3.96 9.26 -10.80
C ASP A 131 -3.16 8.16 -10.09
N LEU A 132 -3.76 7.51 -9.08
CA LEU A 132 -3.09 6.45 -8.32
C LEU A 132 -3.63 5.09 -8.74
N SER A 133 -2.76 4.24 -9.26
CA SER A 133 -3.06 2.83 -9.54
C SER A 133 -2.00 1.92 -8.91
N LEU A 134 -2.44 0.78 -8.40
CA LEU A 134 -1.59 -0.23 -7.77
C LEU A 134 -2.16 -1.63 -8.02
N LEU A 135 -1.39 -2.67 -7.75
CA LEU A 135 -1.93 -4.03 -7.67
C LEU A 135 -2.06 -4.48 -6.23
N GLU A 136 -3.16 -5.16 -5.91
CA GLU A 136 -3.47 -5.72 -4.59
C GLU A 136 -3.67 -7.23 -4.70
N CYS A 137 -3.04 -8.00 -3.82
CA CYS A 137 -3.32 -9.44 -3.70
C CYS A 137 -4.54 -9.70 -2.80
N SER A 138 -5.53 -10.43 -3.29
CA SER A 138 -6.70 -10.83 -2.51
C SER A 138 -6.42 -11.88 -1.43
N GLY A 139 -5.29 -12.58 -1.50
CA GLY A 139 -4.89 -13.61 -0.54
C GLY A 139 -4.13 -13.05 0.66
N CYS A 140 -3.05 -12.29 0.44
CA CYS A 140 -2.17 -11.79 1.51
C CYS A 140 -2.28 -10.28 1.76
N ALA A 141 -3.16 -9.57 1.05
CA ALA A 141 -3.32 -8.11 1.13
C ALA A 141 -2.04 -7.29 0.83
N GLY A 142 -1.05 -7.92 0.18
CA GLY A 142 0.17 -7.24 -0.26
C GLY A 142 -0.08 -6.36 -1.49
N LEU A 143 0.73 -5.31 -1.63
CA LEU A 143 0.60 -4.27 -2.64
C LEU A 143 1.83 -4.21 -3.53
N TRP A 144 1.61 -4.10 -4.84
CA TRP A 144 2.63 -3.73 -5.83
C TRP A 144 2.37 -2.32 -6.34
N LEU A 145 3.37 -1.45 -6.19
CA LEU A 145 3.34 -0.09 -6.73
C LEU A 145 4.50 0.06 -7.72
N SER A 146 4.24 0.71 -8.84
CA SER A 146 5.34 1.11 -9.73
C SER A 146 6.28 2.07 -9.01
N SER A 147 7.53 2.17 -9.46
CA SER A 147 8.51 3.10 -8.89
C SER A 147 7.99 4.53 -8.84
N GLU A 148 7.33 4.98 -9.92
CA GLU A 148 6.74 6.31 -10.02
C GLU A 148 5.57 6.51 -9.05
N THR A 149 4.65 5.54 -9.03
CA THR A 149 3.49 5.53 -8.14
C THR A 149 3.92 5.59 -6.67
N PHE A 150 4.87 4.74 -6.27
CA PHE A 150 5.38 4.72 -4.90
C PHE A 150 5.99 6.07 -4.52
N GLN A 151 6.86 6.63 -5.36
CA GLN A 151 7.46 7.95 -5.12
C GLN A 151 6.40 9.05 -5.04
N HIS A 152 5.36 9.01 -5.87
CA HIS A 152 4.27 9.99 -5.82
C HIS A 152 3.51 9.94 -4.49
N VAL A 153 3.18 8.74 -4.00
CA VAL A 153 2.50 8.55 -2.71
C VAL A 153 3.36 9.06 -1.55
N ILE A 154 4.67 8.78 -1.57
CA ILE A 154 5.60 9.27 -0.54
C ILE A 154 5.71 10.80 -0.56
N ARG A 155 5.89 11.42 -1.74
CA ARG A 155 5.97 12.89 -1.85
C ARG A 155 4.72 13.57 -1.31
N ARG A 156 3.54 13.04 -1.64
CA ARG A 156 2.27 13.56 -1.12
C ARG A 156 2.18 13.44 0.40
N ALA A 157 2.74 12.37 0.99
CA ALA A 157 2.81 12.24 2.45
C ALA A 157 3.81 13.22 3.08
N GLU A 158 4.94 13.54 2.43
CA GLU A 158 5.88 14.59 2.86
C GLU A 158 5.24 16.00 2.80
N GLU A 159 4.45 16.29 1.78
CA GLU A 159 3.74 17.58 1.66
C GLU A 159 2.63 17.76 2.71
N MET A 160 2.07 16.65 3.20
CA MET A 160 1.04 16.62 4.23
C MET A 160 1.63 16.55 5.65
N VAL A 161 2.93 16.80 5.83
CA VAL A 161 3.54 16.90 7.16
C VAL A 161 2.78 17.95 7.96
N ALA A 162 2.05 17.47 8.96
CA ALA A 162 1.39 18.32 9.92
C ALA A 162 2.40 18.75 10.99
N ASP A 163 2.18 19.90 11.63
CA ASP A 163 2.85 20.33 12.88
C ASP A 163 2.45 19.39 14.04
N VAL A 164 2.63 18.09 13.87
CA VAL A 164 2.30 17.05 14.84
C VAL A 164 3.59 16.69 15.53
N GLU A 165 3.67 17.01 16.82
CA GLU A 165 4.75 16.52 17.67
C GLU A 165 4.82 14.98 17.56
N PRO A 166 6.03 14.42 17.41
CA PRO A 166 6.19 12.98 17.22
C PRO A 166 5.64 12.25 18.44
N ASN A 167 4.49 11.61 18.27
CA ASN A 167 3.90 10.81 19.34
C ASN A 167 4.74 9.55 19.51
N ALA A 168 5.54 9.51 20.58
CA ALA A 168 6.50 8.44 20.87
C ALA A 168 5.84 7.10 21.26
N ASP A 169 4.52 7.10 21.48
CA ASP A 169 3.78 6.02 22.13
C ASP A 169 2.85 5.21 21.23
N SER A 170 2.89 5.37 19.89
CA SER A 170 2.27 4.35 19.04
C SER A 170 3.07 3.06 19.21
N GLU A 171 2.52 2.08 19.94
CA GLU A 171 2.97 0.69 20.01
C GLU A 171 3.03 0.12 18.59
N ARG A 172 4.11 0.45 17.88
CA ARG A 172 4.38 -0.01 16.53
C ARG A 172 4.78 -1.46 16.64
N PRO A 173 4.04 -2.39 16.00
CA PRO A 173 4.30 -3.81 16.14
C PRO A 173 5.78 -4.11 15.90
N ALA A 174 6.35 -4.89 16.82
CA ALA A 174 7.73 -5.37 16.74
C ALA A 174 7.93 -6.00 15.35
N ALA A 175 8.93 -5.48 14.65
CA ALA A 175 9.21 -5.83 13.27
C ALA A 175 9.32 -7.36 13.08
N ALA A 176 8.86 -7.80 11.91
CA ALA A 176 9.07 -9.12 11.32
C ALA A 176 10.57 -9.44 11.06
N MET A 177 11.45 -9.13 12.01
CA MET A 177 12.89 -9.36 11.95
C MET A 177 13.27 -10.82 12.21
N ASP A 178 12.34 -11.63 12.73
CA ASP A 178 12.57 -13.03 13.09
C ASP A 178 12.06 -14.05 12.05
N GLN A 179 11.56 -13.56 10.89
CA GLN A 179 11.15 -14.46 9.81
C GLN A 179 12.32 -14.84 8.91
N PRO A 180 12.41 -16.09 8.42
CA PRO A 180 13.43 -16.50 7.48
C PRO A 180 13.39 -15.61 6.23
N VAL A 181 14.53 -15.01 5.89
CA VAL A 181 14.67 -14.10 4.75
C VAL A 181 14.34 -14.86 3.45
N ARG A 182 13.18 -14.55 2.86
CA ARG A 182 12.78 -15.06 1.54
C ARG A 182 12.81 -13.91 0.54
N TYR A 183 13.77 -13.95 -0.37
CA TYR A 183 13.81 -13.03 -1.51
C TYR A 183 12.67 -13.36 -2.47
N ARG A 184 11.98 -12.31 -2.92
CA ARG A 184 10.80 -12.42 -3.77
C ARG A 184 11.12 -12.00 -5.21
N PRO A 185 10.59 -12.69 -6.23
CA PRO A 185 10.77 -12.27 -7.62
C PRO A 185 9.92 -11.03 -7.92
N CYS A 186 10.43 -10.13 -8.77
CA CYS A 186 9.66 -8.99 -9.26
C CYS A 186 8.46 -9.50 -10.10
N PRO A 187 7.23 -9.01 -9.87
CA PRO A 187 6.06 -9.41 -10.67
C PRO A 187 6.22 -9.17 -12.17
N GLU A 188 7.05 -8.18 -12.56
CA GLU A 188 7.29 -7.78 -13.96
C GLU A 188 8.49 -8.53 -14.58
N CYS A 189 9.72 -8.28 -14.14
CA CYS A 189 10.91 -8.88 -14.75
C CYS A 189 11.37 -10.21 -14.13
N LYS A 190 10.71 -10.69 -13.08
CA LYS A 190 11.05 -11.92 -12.33
C LYS A 190 12.42 -11.93 -11.63
N ALA A 191 13.24 -10.88 -11.78
CA ALA A 191 14.48 -10.72 -11.02
C ALA A 191 14.21 -10.61 -9.52
N LEU A 192 15.11 -11.14 -8.69
CA LEU A 192 14.99 -11.06 -7.23
C LEU A 192 15.01 -9.59 -6.78
N MET A 193 14.03 -9.23 -5.97
CA MET A 193 13.91 -7.89 -5.41
C MET A 193 14.85 -7.71 -4.22
N ASN A 194 15.38 -6.49 -4.07
CA ASN A 194 16.22 -6.14 -2.93
C ASN A 194 15.35 -5.89 -1.70
N ARG A 195 15.46 -6.75 -0.70
CA ARG A 195 14.80 -6.60 0.60
C ARG A 195 15.62 -5.67 1.49
N SER A 196 15.04 -4.55 1.91
CA SER A 196 15.73 -3.56 2.74
C SER A 196 14.77 -2.79 3.64
N GLN A 197 15.26 -2.28 4.77
CA GLN A 197 14.47 -1.37 5.60
C GLN A 197 14.25 -0.04 4.88
N TYR A 198 13.01 0.45 4.85
CA TYR A 198 12.65 1.72 4.25
C TYR A 198 13.05 2.90 5.14
N GLY A 199 14.20 3.51 4.93
CA GLY A 199 14.68 4.60 5.78
C GLY A 199 15.10 4.13 7.17
N LYS A 200 15.99 4.90 7.81
CA LYS A 200 16.49 4.58 9.16
C LYS A 200 15.37 4.83 10.17
N PHE A 201 15.16 3.90 11.09
CA PHE A 201 14.13 3.92 12.16
C PHE A 201 12.66 3.67 11.78
N SER A 202 12.31 3.52 10.51
CA SER A 202 10.93 3.15 10.14
C SER A 202 10.55 1.76 10.64
N ARG A 203 11.53 0.84 10.70
CA ARG A 203 11.35 -0.60 10.96
C ARG A 203 10.44 -1.31 9.94
N VAL A 204 10.12 -0.66 8.82
CA VAL A 204 9.35 -1.25 7.73
C VAL A 204 10.32 -1.85 6.73
N ILE A 205 10.08 -3.11 6.32
CA ILE A 205 10.88 -3.78 5.29
C ILE A 205 10.15 -3.61 3.97
N ILE A 206 10.89 -3.40 2.88
CA ILE A 206 10.31 -3.33 1.54
C ILE A 206 11.12 -4.19 0.59
N ASP A 207 10.47 -4.78 -0.41
CA ASP A 207 11.14 -5.50 -1.48
C ASP A 207 11.11 -4.64 -2.75
N THR A 208 12.28 -4.19 -3.20
CA THR A 208 12.41 -3.24 -4.32
C THR A 208 13.01 -3.89 -5.56
N CYS A 209 12.30 -3.80 -6.68
CA CYS A 209 12.89 -3.95 -8.00
C CYS A 209 13.37 -2.57 -8.49
N LYS A 210 14.67 -2.45 -8.80
CA LYS A 210 15.26 -1.18 -9.26
C LYS A 210 14.59 -0.59 -10.50
N GLN A 211 14.02 -1.42 -11.37
CA GLN A 211 13.45 -0.99 -12.65
C GLN A 211 11.95 -0.73 -12.57
N HIS A 212 11.21 -1.59 -11.88
CA HIS A 212 9.75 -1.65 -12.03
C HIS A 212 8.98 -1.05 -10.85
N GLY A 213 9.38 -1.36 -9.61
CA GLY A 213 8.58 -0.94 -8.47
C GLY A 213 8.92 -1.58 -7.15
N VAL A 214 7.98 -1.43 -6.21
CA VAL A 214 8.10 -1.81 -4.81
C VAL A 214 6.95 -2.72 -4.43
N TRP A 215 7.28 -3.82 -3.76
CA TRP A 215 6.33 -4.67 -3.08
C TRP A 215 6.29 -4.33 -1.59
N LEU A 216 5.07 -4.28 -1.06
CA LEU A 216 4.76 -4.00 0.35
C LEU A 216 3.80 -5.09 0.86
N ASP A 217 4.11 -5.68 2.00
CA ASP A 217 3.19 -6.57 2.70
C ASP A 217 2.04 -5.79 3.36
N GLU A 218 1.06 -6.52 3.89
CA GLU A 218 -0.12 -5.92 4.52
C GLU A 218 0.29 -4.90 5.61
N GLY A 219 -0.25 -3.68 5.51
CA GLY A 219 -0.01 -2.61 6.48
C GLY A 219 1.32 -1.86 6.33
N GLU A 220 2.29 -2.35 5.55
CA GLU A 220 3.60 -1.70 5.40
C GLU A 220 3.49 -0.30 4.76
N LEU A 221 2.61 -0.14 3.76
CA LEU A 221 2.37 1.18 3.15
C LEU A 221 1.83 2.17 4.19
N SER A 222 0.82 1.78 4.98
CA SER A 222 0.23 2.63 6.03
C SER A 222 1.28 3.07 7.05
N ASN A 223 2.11 2.13 7.51
CA ASN A 223 3.20 2.38 8.46
C ASN A 223 4.24 3.35 7.88
N ILE A 224 4.58 3.21 6.60
CA ILE A 224 5.47 4.14 5.90
C ILE A 224 4.86 5.54 5.87
N LEU A 225 3.60 5.67 5.47
CA LEU A 225 2.96 6.99 5.34
C LEU A 225 2.79 7.69 6.68
N GLU A 226 2.48 6.96 7.75
CA GLU A 226 2.45 7.51 9.11
C GLU A 226 3.83 8.00 9.55
N TRP A 227 4.86 7.19 9.34
CA TRP A 227 6.24 7.56 9.68
C TRP A 227 6.76 8.75 8.87
N VAL A 228 6.42 8.83 7.57
CA VAL A 228 6.77 9.96 6.70
C VAL A 228 6.09 11.24 7.16
N ARG A 229 4.78 11.20 7.46
CA ARG A 229 4.03 12.36 7.97
C ARG A 229 4.56 12.87 9.31
N GLY A 230 5.13 11.97 10.14
CA GLY A 230 5.82 12.33 11.39
C GLY A 230 7.25 12.87 11.19
N GLY A 231 7.65 13.25 9.98
CA GLY A 231 8.99 13.78 9.68
C GLY A 231 10.11 12.73 9.67
N GLY A 232 9.76 11.44 9.59
CA GLY A 232 10.72 10.35 9.65
C GLY A 232 11.81 10.40 8.60
N LEU A 233 11.51 10.89 7.39
CA LEU A 233 12.50 11.00 6.31
C LEU A 233 13.63 11.98 6.66
N ASP A 234 13.33 13.12 7.28
CA ASP A 234 14.35 14.07 7.73
C ASP A 234 15.21 13.49 8.85
N GLN A 235 14.58 12.81 9.82
CA GLN A 235 15.30 12.12 10.89
C GLN A 235 16.24 11.04 10.31
N SER A 236 15.76 10.27 9.33
CA SER A 236 16.55 9.27 8.62
C SER A 236 17.72 9.90 7.86
N ARG A 237 17.49 10.99 7.12
CA ARG A 237 18.54 11.72 6.38
C ARG A 237 19.65 12.21 7.33
N LYS A 238 19.27 12.85 8.45
CA LYS A 238 20.22 13.32 9.49
C LYS A 238 21.04 12.17 10.07
N ALA A 239 20.38 11.09 10.48
CA ALA A 239 21.04 9.97 11.11
C ALA A 239 21.94 9.14 10.17
N VAL A 240 21.68 9.15 8.85
CA VAL A 240 22.60 8.58 7.85
C VAL A 240 23.81 9.50 7.66
N HIS A 241 23.60 10.81 7.59
CA HIS A 241 24.68 11.78 7.47
C HIS A 241 25.63 11.74 8.68
N GLU A 242 25.09 11.76 9.89
CA GLU A 242 25.86 11.67 11.14
C GLU A 242 26.67 10.38 11.24
N ALA A 243 26.08 9.24 10.89
CA ALA A 243 26.78 7.96 10.87
C ALA A 243 27.96 7.96 9.87
N ARG A 244 27.76 8.54 8.67
CA ARG A 244 28.83 8.68 7.67
C ARG A 244 29.95 9.59 8.17
N VAL A 245 29.63 10.71 8.82
CA VAL A 245 30.62 11.63 9.41
C VAL A 245 31.41 10.93 10.52
N GLN A 246 30.73 10.16 11.37
CA GLN A 246 31.36 9.41 12.44
C GLN A 246 32.31 8.33 11.89
N GLU A 247 31.89 7.57 10.88
CA GLU A 247 32.73 6.57 10.23
C GLU A 247 34.03 7.17 9.65
N LEU A 248 33.93 8.31 8.96
CA LEU A 248 35.10 9.03 8.42
C LEU A 248 36.05 9.49 9.53
N ARG A 249 35.52 9.99 10.67
CA ARG A 249 36.35 10.37 11.82
C ARG A 249 37.07 9.16 12.42
N THR A 250 36.38 8.03 12.58
CA THR A 250 36.98 6.79 13.09
C THR A 250 38.07 6.26 12.16
N GLN A 251 37.86 6.31 10.84
CA GLN A 251 38.87 5.93 9.86
C GLN A 251 40.11 6.84 9.93
N GLN A 252 39.92 8.17 10.04
CA GLN A 252 41.03 9.12 10.18
C GLN A 252 41.83 8.90 11.48
N LEU A 253 41.16 8.67 12.60
CA LEU A 253 41.81 8.33 13.87
C LEU A 253 42.60 7.02 13.76
N GLY A 254 42.04 5.99 13.11
CA GLY A 254 42.71 4.73 12.86
C GLY A 254 44.01 4.88 12.04
N VAL A 255 43.96 5.67 10.95
CA VAL A 255 45.14 5.98 10.12
C VAL A 255 46.19 6.75 10.92
N SER A 256 45.77 7.73 11.73
CA SER A 256 46.69 8.52 12.57
C SER A 256 47.39 7.67 13.64
N LEU A 257 46.65 6.77 14.29
CA LEU A 257 47.19 5.82 15.27
C LEU A 257 48.14 4.80 14.63
N ALA A 258 47.80 4.25 13.47
CA ALA A 258 48.67 3.36 12.72
C ALA A 258 50.00 4.05 12.35
N ARG A 259 49.93 5.29 11.86
CA ARG A 259 51.12 6.09 11.52
C ARG A 259 51.98 6.42 12.74
N ASN A 260 51.37 6.69 13.89
CA ASN A 260 52.09 6.94 15.14
C ASN A 260 52.77 5.68 15.69
N ASN A 261 52.17 4.50 15.53
CA ASN A 261 52.81 3.23 15.92
C ASN A 261 53.98 2.90 14.99
N GLU A 262 53.83 3.11 13.69
CA GLU A 262 54.90 2.88 12.70
C GLU A 262 56.13 3.78 12.94
N TRP A 263 55.91 5.05 13.33
CA TRP A 263 56.98 5.96 13.80
C TRP A 263 57.65 5.50 15.10
N ARG A 264 56.91 4.92 16.04
CA ARG A 264 57.47 4.42 17.31
C ARG A 264 58.32 3.16 17.10
N GLU A 265 57.92 2.27 16.20
CA GLU A 265 58.67 1.06 15.87
C GLU A 265 59.96 1.36 15.08
N SER A 266 59.89 2.32 14.15
CA SER A 266 61.07 2.80 13.39
C SER A 266 62.01 3.70 14.22
N GLY A 267 61.49 4.42 15.24
CA GLY A 267 62.32 5.15 16.21
C GLY A 267 62.98 4.26 17.27
N SER A 268 62.42 3.09 17.57
CA SER A 268 62.98 2.13 18.53
C SER A 268 64.17 1.33 17.99
N SER A 269 64.40 1.35 16.67
CA SER A 269 65.52 0.64 16.02
C SER A 269 66.77 1.51 15.81
N GLY A 270 66.77 2.76 16.29
CA GLY A 270 67.86 3.71 16.11
C GLY A 270 68.17 4.58 17.33
N ALA A 271 68.43 3.98 18.50
CA ALA A 271 68.91 4.73 19.68
C ALA A 271 69.96 3.96 20.48
N GLY A 272 71.08 3.64 19.83
CA GLY A 272 72.34 3.32 20.50
C GLY A 272 73.15 4.59 20.79
N ARG A 273 73.07 5.08 22.04
CA ARG A 273 74.01 5.99 22.74
C ARG A 273 74.23 7.42 22.18
N GLY A 274 73.87 8.42 23.00
CA GLY A 274 74.67 9.66 23.05
C GLY A 274 73.99 10.95 23.52
N ARG A 275 74.15 11.24 24.82
CA ARG A 275 74.26 12.59 25.44
C ARG A 275 73.03 13.52 25.54
N ARG A 276 72.66 13.71 26.82
CA ARG A 276 72.06 14.86 27.54
C ARG A 276 71.84 16.17 26.73
N GLY A 277 70.60 16.65 26.75
CA GLY A 277 70.21 18.04 26.53
C GLY A 277 68.95 18.35 27.33
N SER A 278 69.05 19.33 28.23
CA SER A 278 68.00 19.87 29.09
C SER A 278 67.11 20.90 28.35
N LEU A 279 66.03 21.34 29.03
CA LEU A 279 65.19 22.56 28.84
C LEU A 279 63.81 22.28 28.20
N LEU A 280 62.71 22.31 28.95
CA LEU A 280 61.91 23.45 29.48
C LEU A 280 60.73 23.83 28.56
N LEU A 281 59.53 23.85 29.18
CA LEU A 281 58.30 24.64 28.94
C LEU A 281 58.11 25.38 27.60
N ASN A 282 56.92 25.27 26.99
CA ASN A 282 55.89 26.30 27.16
C ASN A 282 54.51 26.00 26.53
N LEU A 283 53.51 26.58 27.20
CA LEU A 283 52.11 26.77 26.87
C LEU A 283 51.88 27.79 25.73
N LEU A 284 50.66 27.76 25.16
CA LEU A 284 49.96 28.77 24.33
C LEU A 284 50.33 28.86 22.84
N PHE A 285 49.40 28.42 21.96
CA PHE A 285 48.50 29.27 21.16
C PHE A 285 47.36 28.43 20.59
#